data_AF-A0A1V6C769-F1
#
_entry.id   AF-A0A1V6C769-F1
#
_cell.length_a   1.000
_cell.length_b   1.000
_cell.length_c   1.000
_cell.angle_alpha   90.00
_cell.angle_beta   90.00
_cell.angle_gamma   90.00
#
_symmetry.space_group_name_H-M   'P 1'
#
loop_
_entity.id
_entity.type
_entity.pdbx_description
1 polymer ?
#
loop_
_entity_poly.entity_id
_entity_poly.type
_entity_poly.pdbx_seq_one_letter_code
_entity_poly.pdbx_strand_id
1 'polypeptide(L)' 'MAVQPHMVTAVAAENNGIMVLSRQSLFKIGHDDIDLFSLLMTNIAREIAPRLKLADDIFLQYIHEDKDSRE' A
#
# COMPACT_ATOMS: atom_id res chain seq x y z
N MET A 1 -7.34 3.68 15.18
CA MET A 1 -6.72 3.74 13.83
C MET A 1 -7.72 4.36 12.87
N ALA A 2 -7.49 5.60 12.44
CA ALA A 2 -8.30 6.24 11.41
C ALA A 2 -7.78 5.80 10.03
N VAL A 3 -8.68 5.47 9.10
CA VAL A 3 -8.29 5.24 7.72
C VAL A 3 -8.14 6.60 7.06
N GLN A 4 -6.93 6.87 6.58
CA GLN A 4 -6.63 8.09 5.86
C GLN A 4 -7.39 8.10 4.52
N PRO A 5 -7.87 9.27 4.06
CA PRO A 5 -8.41 9.40 2.72
C PRO A 5 -7.35 9.02 1.67
N HIS A 6 -7.79 8.62 0.47
CA HIS A 6 -6.87 8.32 -0.62
C HIS A 6 -5.95 9.52 -0.88
N MET A 7 -4.65 9.31 -0.68
CA MET A 7 -3.62 10.35 -0.87
C MET A 7 -3.12 10.42 -2.32
N VAL A 8 -3.53 9.48 -3.16
CA VAL A 8 -3.09 9.37 -4.56
C VAL A 8 -4.25 8.95 -5.45
N THR A 9 -4.19 9.37 -6.71
CA THR A 9 -5.10 8.89 -7.76
C THR A 9 -4.42 7.76 -8.53
N ALA A 10 -5.08 6.61 -8.63
CA ALA A 10 -4.65 5.53 -9.52
C ALA A 10 -5.41 5.62 -10.83
N VAL A 11 -4.69 5.64 -11.96
CA VAL A 11 -5.26 5.70 -13.31
C VAL A 11 -4.88 4.42 -14.05
N ALA A 12 -5.85 3.79 -14.70
CA ALA A 12 -5.58 2.63 -15.55
C ALA A 12 -4.83 3.08 -16.81
N ALA A 13 -3.58 2.64 -16.97
CA ALA A 13 -2.77 2.95 -18.16
C ALA A 13 -3.26 2.20 -19.41
N GLU A 14 -3.92 1.05 -19.20
CA GLU A 14 -4.46 0.18 -20.23
C GLU A 14 -5.73 -0.52 -19.74
N ASN A 15 -6.37 -1.30 -20.61
CA ASN A 15 -7.58 -2.04 -20.26
C ASN A 15 -7.26 -3.12 -19.21
N ASN A 16 -7.80 -2.96 -18.00
CA ASN A 16 -7.44 -3.77 -16.84
C ASN A 16 -8.69 -4.24 -16.08
N GLY A 17 -8.64 -5.48 -15.58
CA GLY A 17 -9.62 -6.01 -14.65
C GLY A 17 -9.19 -5.77 -13.21
N ILE A 18 -10.11 -5.32 -12.36
CA ILE A 18 -9.86 -5.06 -10.93
C ILE A 18 -10.82 -5.87 -10.09
N MET A 19 -10.30 -6.58 -9.08
CA MET A 19 -11.11 -7.19 -8.03
C MET A 19 -11.16 -6.26 -6.82
N VAL A 20 -12.37 -5.91 -6.38
CA VAL A 20 -12.56 -5.00 -5.24
C VAL A 20 -12.88 -5.80 -3.99
N LEU A 21 -12.01 -5.71 -2.98
CA LEU A 21 -12.31 -6.19 -1.64
C LEU A 21 -12.75 -5.02 -0.76
N SER A 22 -14.05 -4.96 -0.47
CA SER A 22 -14.59 -3.92 0.41
C SER A 22 -14.12 -4.13 1.85
N ARG A 23 -14.07 -3.04 2.62
CA ARG A 23 -13.79 -3.09 4.07
C ARG A 23 -14.75 -4.05 4.79
N GLN A 24 -16.03 -3.99 4.47
CA GLN A 24 -17.06 -4.81 5.10
C GLN A 24 -16.81 -6.30 4.82
N SER A 25 -16.47 -6.63 3.58
CA SER A 25 -16.11 -7.99 3.17
C SER A 25 -14.86 -8.49 3.89
N LEU A 26 -13.82 -7.64 3.98
CA LEU A 26 -12.57 -7.99 4.69
C LEU A 26 -12.83 -8.29 6.18
N PHE A 27 -13.62 -7.46 6.87
CA PHE A 27 -13.94 -7.72 8.28
C PHE A 27 -14.86 -8.91 8.47
N LYS A 28 -15.78 -9.15 7.53
CA LYS A 28 -16.60 -10.36 7.54
C LYS A 28 -15.73 -11.61 7.45
N ILE A 29 -14.72 -11.62 6.57
CA ILE A 29 -13.74 -12.72 6.51
C ILE A 29 -13.05 -12.88 7.87
N GLY A 30 -12.62 -11.79 8.51
CA GLY A 30 -12.01 -11.85 9.84
C GLY A 30 -12.89 -12.44 10.94
N HIS A 31 -14.21 -12.27 10.83
CA HIS A 31 -15.17 -12.87 11.76
C HIS A 31 -15.45 -14.35 11.42
N ASP A 32 -15.58 -14.66 10.13
CA ASP A 32 -16.01 -15.98 9.65
C ASP A 32 -14.85 -16.99 9.59
N ASP A 33 -13.63 -16.54 9.30
CA ASP A 33 -12.42 -17.35 9.18
C ASP A 33 -11.15 -16.52 9.48
N ILE A 34 -10.67 -16.66 10.72
CA ILE A 34 -9.50 -15.90 11.21
C ILE A 34 -8.19 -16.34 10.54
N ASP A 35 -8.08 -17.60 10.10
CA ASP A 35 -6.87 -18.13 9.48
C ASP A 35 -6.73 -17.54 8.07
N LEU A 36 -7.82 -17.53 7.29
CA LEU A 36 -7.88 -16.90 5.98
C LEU A 36 -7.63 -15.39 6.08
N PHE A 37 -8.23 -14.72 7.07
CA PHE A 37 -7.99 -13.30 7.31
C PHE A 37 -6.51 -13.02 7.60
N SER A 38 -5.89 -13.81 8.48
CA SER A 38 -4.48 -13.66 8.86
C SER A 38 -3.55 -13.88 7.67
N LEU A 39 -3.85 -14.89 6.83
CA LEU A 39 -3.12 -15.14 5.60
C LEU A 39 -3.23 -13.96 4.62
N LEU A 40 -4.44 -13.44 4.44
CA LEU A 40 -4.68 -12.29 3.57
C LEU A 40 -3.96 -11.03 4.05
N MET A 41 -4.05 -10.72 5.35
CA MET A 41 -3.35 -9.57 5.94
C MET A 41 -1.84 -9.69 5.83
N THR A 42 -1.30 -10.90 6.01
CA THR A 42 0.14 -11.17 5.86
C THR A 42 0.59 -10.99 4.40
N ASN A 43 -0.22 -11.44 3.44
CA ASN A 43 0.07 -11.25 2.02
C ASN A 43 0.03 -9.78 1.62
N ILE A 44 -0.96 -9.02 2.12
CA ILE A 44 -1.04 -7.56 1.92
C ILE A 44 0.20 -6.87 2.50
N ALA A 45 0.59 -7.20 3.73
CA ALA A 45 1.77 -6.62 4.37
C ALA A 45 3.07 -6.94 3.61
N ARG A 46 3.22 -8.19 3.16
CA ARG A 46 4.39 -8.64 2.38
C ARG A 46 4.52 -7.86 1.07
N GLU A 47 3.42 -7.53 0.41
CA GLU A 47 3.44 -6.77 -0.83
C GLU A 47 3.69 -5.26 -0.59
N ILE A 48 3.14 -4.69 0.49
CA ILE A 48 3.28 -3.26 0.78
C ILE A 48 4.66 -2.91 1.35
N ALA A 49 5.25 -3.75 2.20
CA ALA A 49 6.49 -3.41 2.91
C ALA A 49 7.67 -3.06 1.98
N PRO A 50 7.97 -3.82 0.91
CA PRO A 50 9.03 -3.47 -0.03
C PRO A 50 8.73 -2.17 -0.79
N ARG A 51 7.47 -1.93 -1.15
CA ARG A 51 7.04 -0.72 -1.87
C ARG A 51 7.19 0.53 -0.99
N LEU A 52 6.87 0.41 0.29
CA LEU A 52 7.05 1.49 1.25
C LEU A 52 8.53 1.81 1.44
N LYS A 53 9.38 0.78 1.57
CA LYS A 53 10.84 0.96 1.65
C LYS A 53 11.39 1.66 0.41
N LEU A 54 11.01 1.20 -0.78
CA LEU A 54 11.44 1.82 -2.04
C LEU A 54 11.02 3.30 -2.13
N ALA A 55 9.80 3.62 -1.73
CA ALA A 55 9.34 5.00 -1.70
C ALA A 55 10.19 5.86 -0.76
N ASP A 56 10.50 5.35 0.44
CA ASP A 56 11.36 6.04 1.41
C ASP A 56 12.77 6.26 0.85
N ASP A 57 13.37 5.23 0.25
CA ASP A 57 14.69 5.30 -0.38
C ASP A 57 14.74 6.40 -1.47
N ILE A 58 13.69 6.49 -2.31
CA ILE A 58 13.56 7.52 -3.34
C ILE A 58 13.48 8.92 -2.72
N PHE A 59 12.66 9.12 -1.69
CA PHE A 59 12.56 10.42 -1.03
C PHE A 59 13.88 10.84 -0.37
N LEU A 60 14.60 9.89 0.23
CA LEU A 60 15.90 10.14 0.81
C LEU A 60 16.93 10.55 -0.25
N GLN A 61 16.94 9.90 -1.43
CA GLN A 61 17.81 10.29 -2.53
C GLN A 61 17.59 11.75 -2.95
N TYR A 62 16.35 12.16 -3.18
CA TYR A 62 16.02 13.55 -3.54
C TYR A 62 16.47 14.57 -2.47
N ILE A 63 16.36 14.21 -1.19
CA ILE A 63 16.81 15.07 -0.09
C ILE A 63 18.34 15.24 -0.10
N HIS A 64 19.10 14.18 -0.44
CA HIS A 64 20.55 14.26 -0.52
C HIS A 64 20.99 15.08 -1.75
N GLU A 65 20.38 14.86 -2.92
CA GLU A 65 20.66 15.63 -4.13
C GLU A 65 20.38 17.14 -3.97
N ASP A 66 19.30 17.52 -3.28
CA ASP A 66 18.99 18.92 -2.99
C ASP A 66 20.01 19.57 -2.04
N LYS A 67 20.61 18.79 -1.14
CA LYS A 67 21.68 19.29 -0.25
C LYS A 67 22.99 19.51 -1.00
N ASP A 68 23.42 18.52 -1.79
CA ASP A 68 24.65 18.61 -2.58
C ASP A 68 24.58 19.72 -3.63
N SER A 69 23.39 20.05 -4.14
CA SER A 69 23.18 21.14 -5.11
C SER A 69 23.28 22.55 -4.49
N ARG A 70 23.32 22.68 -3.16
CA ARG A 70 23.34 23.96 -2.43
C ARG A 70 24.70 24.28 -1.80
N GLU A 71 25.67 23.38 -1.89
CA GLU A 71 27.08 23.57 -1.48
C GLU A 71 27.97 23.91 -2.69
#